data_AF-A0A0R0FGG1-F1
#
_entry.id   AF-A0A0R0FGG1-F1
#
_cell.length_a   1.000
_cell.length_b   1.000
_cell.length_c   1.000
_cell.angle_alpha   90.00
_cell.angle_beta   90.00
_cell.angle_gamma   90.00
#
_symmetry.space_group_name_H-M   'P 1'
#
loop_
_entity.id
_entity.type
_entity.pdbx_description
1 polymer ?
#
loop_
_entity_poly.entity_id
_entity_poly.type
_entity_poly.pdbx_seq_one_letter_code
_entity_poly.pdbx_strand_id
1 'polypeptide(L)'
;MLVLSSVKLQVSYINYENHEIVLNDPENCLPHKFLQINDSLIHPYKFDDEAKTSKLSFFNCSSVEHQHLRNYQQSLSDSQDMISCPIYVSDLHDSVLSLDLTSCTKMFDIVTPVSAYGMQRNSLDLRWSEANCSQCKAKGKKCKWKNNRGDIECFDCKDKRKTIHVPKSFIYSAPGSILLGFAVIVVFKIIYHFRQKQEDQARVEKFLEEYRAEKPARFTYAGLIYLFDKNSCMTYIPF
;
A
#
# COMPACT_ATOMS: atom_id res chain seq x y z
N MET A 1 22.15 30.36 -4.44
CA MET A 1 21.60 29.01 -4.68
C MET A 1 20.49 28.77 -3.66
N LEU A 2 19.23 28.79 -4.09
CA LEU A 2 18.11 28.38 -3.25
C LEU A 2 17.97 26.87 -3.40
N VAL A 3 18.57 26.11 -2.48
CA VAL A 3 18.27 24.69 -2.35
C VAL A 3 16.89 24.62 -1.73
N LEU A 4 15.86 24.44 -2.56
CA LEU A 4 14.55 24.05 -2.08
C LEU A 4 14.72 22.66 -1.48
N SER A 5 14.75 22.55 -0.14
CA SER A 5 14.76 21.25 0.51
C SER A 5 13.52 20.49 0.03
N SER A 6 13.72 19.35 -0.62
CA SER A 6 12.62 18.49 -1.02
C SER A 6 12.41 17.47 0.07
N VAL A 7 11.36 17.66 0.88
CA VAL A 7 10.92 16.67 1.86
C VAL A 7 10.22 15.56 1.09
N LYS A 8 10.66 14.31 1.29
CA LYS A 8 10.04 13.12 0.71
C LYS A 8 9.25 12.40 1.79
N LEU A 9 7.95 12.28 1.60
CA LEU A 9 7.07 11.46 2.42
C LEU A 9 6.44 10.39 1.55
N GLN A 10 6.13 9.25 2.15
CA GLN A 10 5.42 8.15 1.51
C GLN A 10 3.93 8.24 1.84
N VAL A 11 3.08 7.87 0.88
CA VAL A 11 1.64 7.74 1.12
C VAL A 11 1.37 6.38 1.72
N SER A 12 0.82 6.34 2.93
CA SER A 12 0.45 5.09 3.61
C SER A 12 -1.03 4.75 3.41
N TYR A 13 -1.89 5.75 3.38
CA TYR A 13 -3.34 5.57 3.26
C TYR A 13 -4.00 6.75 2.52
N ILE A 14 -5.07 6.45 1.77
CA ILE A 14 -5.89 7.45 1.07
C ILE A 14 -7.36 7.07 1.25
N ASN A 15 -8.15 8.00 1.78
CA ASN A 15 -9.60 7.90 1.86
C ASN A 15 -10.26 8.95 0.94
N TYR A 16 -10.86 8.47 -0.15
CA TYR A 16 -11.53 9.34 -1.12
C TYR A 16 -12.88 9.87 -0.65
N GLU A 17 -13.56 9.17 0.27
CA GLU A 17 -14.87 9.59 0.78
C GLU A 17 -14.72 10.77 1.76
N ASN A 18 -13.72 10.69 2.64
CA ASN A 18 -13.43 11.74 3.63
C ASN A 18 -12.46 12.83 3.12
N HIS A 19 -11.91 12.63 1.92
CA HIS A 19 -10.87 13.46 1.29
C HIS A 19 -9.60 13.59 2.15
N GLU A 20 -9.10 12.45 2.64
CA GLU A 20 -7.99 12.35 3.58
C GLU A 20 -6.84 11.53 3.00
N ILE A 21 -5.60 11.99 3.19
CA ILE A 21 -4.36 11.32 2.83
C ILE A 21 -3.45 11.30 4.04
N VAL A 22 -2.95 10.11 4.36
CA VAL A 22 -2.00 9.91 5.45
C VAL A 22 -0.62 9.70 4.84
N LEU A 23 0.33 10.49 5.31
CA LEU A 23 1.72 10.46 4.91
C LEU A 23 2.60 9.98 6.06
N ASN A 24 3.66 9.24 5.74
CA ASN A 24 4.68 8.84 6.70
C ASN A 24 6.09 9.14 6.17
N ASP A 25 7.06 9.31 7.07
CA ASP A 25 8.47 9.38 6.71
C ASP A 25 9.07 7.96 6.68
N PRO A 26 9.59 7.47 5.55
CA PRO A 26 10.24 6.15 5.49
C PRO A 26 11.42 6.00 6.46
N GLU A 27 12.06 7.11 6.85
CA GLU A 27 13.17 7.13 7.82
C GLU A 27 12.70 7.19 9.27
N ASN A 28 11.38 7.29 9.52
CA ASN A 28 10.79 7.45 10.85
C ASN A 28 11.27 8.72 11.61
N CYS A 29 11.72 9.75 10.90
CA CYS A 29 12.20 11.03 11.46
C CYS A 29 11.18 12.17 11.25
N LEU A 30 9.88 11.86 11.24
CA LEU A 30 8.82 12.81 10.87
C LEU A 30 8.85 14.13 11.65
N PRO A 31 9.10 14.18 12.98
CA PRO A 31 9.20 15.46 13.69
C PRO A 31 10.27 16.38 13.09
N HIS A 32 11.43 15.84 12.68
CA HIS A 32 12.46 16.63 12.03
C HIS A 32 12.05 17.06 10.61
N LYS A 33 11.47 16.15 9.81
CA LYS A 33 10.99 16.46 8.47
C LYS A 33 9.90 17.54 8.50
N PHE A 34 9.00 17.48 9.48
CA PHE A 34 7.91 18.45 9.65
C PHE A 34 8.43 19.88 9.79
N LEU A 35 9.54 20.09 10.51
CA LEU A 35 10.19 21.40 10.64
C LEU A 35 10.76 21.95 9.33
N GLN A 36 10.94 21.10 8.31
CA GLN A 36 11.39 21.48 6.98
C GLN A 36 10.21 21.69 6.00
N ILE A 37 8.98 21.34 6.39
CA ILE A 37 7.80 21.53 5.56
C ILE A 37 7.31 22.97 5.70
N ASN A 38 7.19 23.67 4.58
CA ASN A 38 6.54 24.98 4.49
C ASN A 38 5.14 24.83 3.89
N ASP A 39 4.21 25.75 4.20
CA ASP A 39 2.82 25.73 3.69
C ASP A 39 2.74 25.59 2.15
N SER A 40 3.69 26.16 1.42
CA SER A 40 3.76 26.07 -0.04
C SER A 40 3.97 24.64 -0.56
N LEU A 41 4.59 23.76 0.23
CA LEU A 41 4.85 22.36 -0.14
C LEU A 41 3.61 21.48 0.00
N ILE A 42 2.63 21.93 0.80
CA ILE A 42 1.43 21.15 1.11
C ILE A 42 0.30 21.47 0.14
N HIS A 43 0.34 22.60 -0.58
CA HIS A 43 -0.70 22.94 -1.56
C HIS A 43 -0.79 21.87 -2.67
N PRO A 44 -1.98 21.32 -3.01
CA PRO A 44 -3.35 21.79 -2.68
C PRO A 44 -4.00 21.18 -1.43
N TYR A 45 -3.26 20.42 -0.63
CA TYR A 45 -3.72 19.82 0.63
C TYR A 45 -3.76 20.85 1.77
N LYS A 46 -4.48 20.53 2.83
CA LYS A 46 -4.61 21.28 4.09
C LYS A 46 -4.48 20.30 5.25
N PHE A 47 -4.08 20.77 6.42
CA PHE A 47 -4.16 19.95 7.62
C PHE A 47 -5.62 19.75 8.05
N ASP A 48 -5.90 18.69 8.78
CA ASP A 48 -7.23 18.43 9.30
C ASP A 48 -7.59 19.40 10.42
N ASP A 49 -8.46 20.37 10.15
CA ASP A 49 -8.92 21.38 11.13
C ASP A 49 -9.66 20.75 12.33
N GLU A 50 -10.18 19.52 12.22
CA GLU A 50 -10.81 18.83 13.36
C GLU A 50 -9.80 18.53 14.48
N ALA A 51 -8.51 18.37 14.14
CA ALA A 51 -7.43 18.42 15.11
C ALA A 51 -7.29 19.86 15.60
N LYS A 52 -8.11 20.24 16.59
CA LYS A 52 -7.99 21.48 17.38
C LYS A 52 -6.53 21.83 17.50
N THR A 53 -6.14 22.98 16.93
CA THR A 53 -4.75 23.47 16.92
C THR A 53 -4.01 23.09 18.21
N SER A 54 -3.06 22.18 18.10
CA SER A 54 -2.33 21.66 19.24
C SER A 54 -1.15 22.56 19.55
N LYS A 55 -0.81 22.65 20.84
CA LYS A 55 0.40 23.31 21.29
C LYS A 55 1.44 22.23 21.54
N LEU A 56 2.51 22.25 20.76
CA LEU A 56 3.53 21.22 20.76
C LEU A 56 4.86 21.78 21.19
N SER A 57 5.66 20.95 21.85
CA SER A 57 7.03 21.25 22.24
C SER A 57 7.99 20.33 21.49
N PHE A 58 9.00 20.93 20.83
CA PHE A 58 10.06 20.18 20.16
C PHE A 58 11.30 20.09 21.07
N PHE A 59 11.91 18.92 21.10
CA PHE A 59 13.08 18.61 21.91
C PHE A 59 14.19 18.03 21.05
N ASN A 60 15.42 18.42 21.37
CA ASN A 60 16.62 17.80 20.83
C ASN A 60 17.17 16.80 21.85
N CYS A 61 17.14 15.53 21.50
CA CYS A 61 17.59 14.40 22.30
C CYS A 61 18.91 13.79 21.78
N SER A 62 19.75 14.53 21.04
CA SER A 62 21.06 14.03 20.59
C SER A 62 21.99 13.59 21.72
N SER A 63 21.75 14.04 22.95
CA SER A 63 22.48 13.60 24.15
C SER A 63 21.99 12.27 24.71
N VAL A 64 20.90 11.71 24.19
CA VAL A 64 20.39 10.39 24.58
C VAL A 64 21.20 9.32 23.87
N GLU A 65 22.00 8.56 24.62
CA GLU A 65 22.85 7.47 24.09
C GLU A 65 22.09 6.14 23.91
N HIS A 66 20.75 6.17 23.95
CA HIS A 66 19.88 5.00 23.82
C HIS A 66 18.97 5.16 22.60
N GLN A 67 18.66 4.04 21.94
CA GLN A 67 17.77 4.03 20.76
C GLN A 67 16.38 4.57 21.07
N HIS A 68 15.87 4.37 22.29
CA HIS A 68 14.52 4.75 22.68
C HIS A 68 14.53 5.41 24.06
N LEU A 69 13.66 6.43 24.25
CA LEU A 69 13.40 7.00 25.57
C LEU A 69 12.66 5.97 26.43
N ARG A 70 12.83 6.04 27.76
CA ARG A 70 12.25 5.07 28.70
C ARG A 70 10.81 5.45 29.09
N ASN A 71 9.97 5.70 28.10
CA ASN A 71 8.56 6.05 28.30
C ASN A 71 7.62 5.07 27.57
N TYR A 72 6.34 5.09 27.94
CA TYR A 72 5.36 4.14 27.40
C TYR A 72 5.11 4.29 25.89
N GLN A 73 5.26 5.51 25.34
CA GLN A 73 5.01 5.80 23.92
C GLN A 73 6.08 5.18 23.02
N GLN A 74 7.28 4.96 23.55
CA GLN A 74 8.44 4.39 22.85
C GLN A 74 8.56 2.87 23.02
N SER A 75 7.58 2.19 23.63
CA SER A 75 7.58 0.74 23.84
C SER A 75 7.12 -0.09 22.63
N LEU A 76 6.63 0.57 21.58
CA LEU A 76 6.07 -0.06 20.38
C LEU A 76 7.14 -0.27 19.30
N SER A 77 6.92 -1.24 18.40
CA SER A 77 7.90 -1.66 17.38
C SER A 77 8.22 -0.62 16.30
N ASP A 78 7.34 0.36 16.12
CA ASP A 78 7.44 1.46 15.15
C ASP A 78 7.82 2.78 15.83
N SER A 79 8.34 2.71 17.05
CA SER A 79 8.89 3.85 17.78
C SER A 79 10.08 4.49 17.07
N GLN A 80 10.22 5.80 17.24
CA GLN A 80 11.32 6.57 16.67
C GLN A 80 12.65 6.16 17.29
N ASP A 81 13.66 5.92 16.45
CA ASP A 81 15.03 5.73 16.90
C ASP A 81 15.67 7.09 17.21
N MET A 82 15.97 7.35 18.47
CA MET A 82 16.51 8.62 18.94
C MET A 82 17.97 8.84 18.52
N ILE A 83 18.70 7.77 18.15
CA ILE A 83 20.07 7.88 17.63
C ILE A 83 20.02 8.41 16.19
N SER A 84 19.15 7.84 15.36
CA SER A 84 18.98 8.24 13.95
C SER A 84 18.18 9.52 13.79
N CYS A 85 17.12 9.69 14.61
CA CYS A 85 16.17 10.78 14.58
C CYS A 85 16.11 11.44 15.98
N PRO A 86 17.07 12.31 16.36
CA PRO A 86 17.16 12.85 17.71
C PRO A 86 16.13 13.94 18.04
N ILE A 87 15.28 14.33 17.09
CA ILE A 87 14.27 15.37 17.31
C ILE A 87 12.97 14.70 17.75
N TYR A 88 12.55 14.99 18.98
CA TYR A 88 11.32 14.47 19.55
C TYR A 88 10.27 15.58 19.69
N VAL A 89 8.99 15.20 19.73
CA VAL A 89 7.87 16.11 19.93
C VAL A 89 6.95 15.59 21.02
N SER A 90 6.40 16.47 21.84
CA SER A 90 5.37 16.18 22.84
C SER A 90 4.27 17.22 22.80
N ASP A 91 3.13 16.93 23.43
CA ASP A 91 2.16 17.97 23.74
C ASP A 91 2.75 18.90 24.81
N LEU A 92 2.38 20.18 24.77
CA LEU A 92 2.92 21.21 25.67
C LEU A 92 2.70 20.89 27.15
N HIS A 93 1.65 20.15 27.47
CA HIS A 93 1.25 19.81 28.84
C HIS A 93 1.77 18.44 29.30
N ASP A 94 2.51 17.73 28.46
CA ASP A 94 3.12 16.46 28.85
C ASP A 94 4.22 16.68 29.89
N SER A 95 4.33 15.73 30.82
CA SER A 95 5.40 15.78 31.82
C SER A 95 6.72 15.33 31.22
N VAL A 96 7.72 16.23 31.28
CA VAL A 96 9.11 15.97 30.89
C VAL A 96 9.67 14.74 31.61
N LEU A 97 9.29 14.53 32.87
CA LEU A 97 9.71 13.36 33.65
C LEU A 97 9.04 12.07 33.17
N SER A 98 7.74 12.10 32.88
CA SER A 98 7.03 10.89 32.41
C SER A 98 7.47 10.46 31.01
N LEU A 99 7.89 11.41 30.18
CA LEU A 99 8.38 11.16 28.83
C LEU A 99 9.88 10.87 28.76
N ASP A 100 10.59 10.87 29.90
CA ASP A 100 12.05 10.67 29.97
C ASP A 100 12.84 11.70 29.13
N LEU A 101 12.34 12.94 29.10
CA LEU A 101 12.93 14.04 28.32
C LEU A 101 13.94 14.87 29.12
N THR A 102 14.33 14.44 30.33
CA THR A 102 15.28 15.18 31.18
C THR A 102 16.67 15.31 30.57
N SER A 103 17.05 14.35 29.72
CA SER A 103 18.32 14.37 28.98
C SER A 103 18.22 15.14 27.66
N CYS A 104 17.01 15.55 27.26
CA CYS A 104 16.77 16.29 26.04
C CYS A 104 16.72 17.80 26.30
N THR A 105 17.15 18.60 25.33
CA THR A 105 17.07 20.06 25.39
C THR A 105 15.82 20.53 24.66
N LYS A 106 14.95 21.29 25.34
CA LYS A 106 13.79 21.91 24.69
C LYS A 106 14.25 22.93 23.65
N MET A 107 13.76 22.81 22.41
CA MET A 107 14.11 23.71 21.30
C MET A 107 13.18 24.92 21.27
N PHE A 108 11.87 24.68 21.13
CA PHE A 108 10.83 25.72 21.07
C PHE A 108 9.43 25.10 21.20
N ASP A 109 8.43 25.99 21.31
CA ASP A 109 7.02 25.66 21.27
C ASP A 109 6.38 26.18 19.98
N ILE A 110 5.41 25.45 19.44
CA ILE A 110 4.66 25.84 18.24
C ILE A 110 3.18 25.53 18.41
N VAL A 111 2.34 26.35 17.79
CA VAL A 111 0.90 26.07 17.61
C VAL A 111 0.72 25.56 16.18
N THR A 112 0.19 24.36 16.02
CA THR A 112 0.11 23.71 14.72
C THR A 112 -1.13 22.82 14.62
N PRO A 113 -1.77 22.66 13.45
CA PRO A 113 -2.92 21.79 13.24
C PRO A 113 -2.53 20.29 13.11
N VAL A 114 -1.45 19.87 13.77
CA VAL A 114 -1.03 18.46 13.84
C VAL A 114 -0.95 18.03 15.29
N SER A 115 -1.13 16.74 15.56
CA SER A 115 -1.03 16.19 16.92
C SER A 115 0.40 15.69 17.21
N ALA A 116 0.81 15.76 18.50
CA ALA A 116 2.05 15.12 18.93
C ALA A 116 2.00 13.61 18.66
N TYR A 117 0.86 12.98 18.99
CA TYR A 117 0.65 11.55 18.78
C TYR A 117 0.86 11.13 17.33
N GLY A 118 0.26 11.82 16.36
CA GLY A 118 0.45 11.53 14.94
C GLY A 118 1.93 11.57 14.54
N MET A 119 2.63 12.64 14.93
CA MET A 119 4.06 12.77 14.62
C MET A 119 4.94 11.71 15.29
N GLN A 120 4.65 11.35 16.55
CA GLN A 120 5.35 10.28 17.28
C GLN A 120 5.10 8.89 16.66
N ARG A 121 3.94 8.70 16.02
CA ARG A 121 3.56 7.48 15.28
C ARG A 121 3.89 7.56 13.80
N ASN A 122 4.66 8.56 13.39
CA ASN A 122 5.07 8.76 12.01
C ASN A 122 3.89 8.86 11.02
N SER A 123 2.84 9.56 11.45
CA SER A 123 1.61 9.81 10.68
C SER A 123 1.38 11.31 10.56
N LEU A 124 1.30 11.79 9.31
CA LEU A 124 0.94 13.16 8.97
C LEU A 124 -0.35 13.13 8.16
N ASP A 125 -1.43 13.56 8.78
CA ASP A 125 -2.77 13.49 8.20
C ASP A 125 -3.08 14.82 7.50
N LEU A 126 -3.42 14.72 6.22
CA LEU A 126 -3.76 15.86 5.37
C LEU A 126 -5.11 15.61 4.71
N ARG A 127 -5.82 16.69 4.41
CA ARG A 127 -7.08 16.68 3.68
C ARG A 127 -6.95 17.47 2.40
N TRP A 128 -7.69 17.09 1.37
CA TRP A 128 -7.85 17.95 0.19
C TRP A 128 -9.29 18.42 0.09
N SER A 129 -9.49 19.58 -0.55
CA SER A 129 -10.84 20.09 -0.78
C SER A 129 -11.52 19.29 -1.88
N GLU A 130 -12.81 19.00 -1.73
CA GLU A 130 -13.62 18.42 -2.83
C GLU A 130 -13.50 19.35 -4.04
N ALA A 131 -13.04 18.80 -5.16
CA ALA A 131 -13.02 19.56 -6.40
C ALA A 131 -14.46 19.92 -6.79
N ASN A 132 -14.68 21.11 -7.36
CA ASN A 132 -16.02 21.59 -7.69
C ASN A 132 -16.66 20.81 -8.88
N CYS A 133 -16.98 19.54 -8.67
CA CYS A 133 -17.58 18.65 -9.66
C CYS A 133 -19.07 18.93 -9.89
N SER A 134 -19.67 19.89 -9.18
CA SER A 134 -21.08 20.27 -9.33
C SER A 134 -21.43 20.60 -10.79
N GLN A 135 -20.54 21.32 -11.49
CA GLN A 135 -20.72 21.69 -12.89
C GLN A 135 -20.75 20.47 -13.83
N CYS A 136 -19.92 19.45 -13.55
CA CYS A 136 -19.94 18.22 -14.33
C CYS A 136 -21.18 17.39 -14.01
N LYS A 137 -21.53 17.25 -12.73
CA LYS A 137 -22.71 16.53 -12.24
C LYS A 137 -24.00 17.13 -12.85
N ALA A 138 -24.13 18.46 -12.89
CA ALA A 138 -25.25 19.17 -13.51
C ALA A 138 -25.38 18.90 -15.02
N LYS A 139 -24.26 18.63 -15.71
CA LYS A 139 -24.23 18.24 -17.13
C LYS A 139 -24.41 16.73 -17.35
N GLY A 140 -24.68 15.94 -16.30
CA GLY A 140 -24.75 14.49 -16.37
C GLY A 140 -23.40 13.80 -16.69
N LYS A 141 -22.29 14.50 -16.47
CA LYS A 141 -20.92 14.03 -16.74
C LYS A 141 -20.19 13.72 -15.44
N LYS A 142 -19.15 12.88 -15.51
CA LYS A 142 -18.21 12.67 -14.39
C LYS A 142 -17.07 13.67 -14.47
N CYS A 143 -16.41 13.92 -13.34
CA CYS A 143 -15.26 14.80 -13.26
C CYS A 143 -13.97 13.98 -13.09
N LYS A 144 -12.88 14.48 -13.65
CA LYS A 144 -11.53 13.94 -13.51
C LYS A 144 -10.55 15.09 -13.30
N TRP A 145 -9.50 14.86 -12.53
CA TRP A 145 -8.37 15.79 -12.43
C TRP A 145 -7.61 15.88 -13.76
N LYS A 146 -7.29 17.11 -14.16
CA LYS A 146 -6.43 17.43 -15.29
C LYS A 146 -4.97 17.26 -14.87
N ASN A 147 -4.18 16.56 -15.68
CA ASN A 147 -2.82 16.13 -15.33
C ASN A 147 -1.86 17.25 -14.88
N ASN A 148 -2.08 18.53 -15.25
CA ASN A 148 -1.04 19.55 -15.13
C ASN A 148 -1.32 20.71 -14.17
N ARG A 149 -2.54 20.89 -13.64
CA ARG A 149 -2.88 22.15 -12.92
C ARG A 149 -3.80 22.02 -11.71
N GLY A 150 -4.17 20.82 -11.28
CA GLY A 150 -5.23 20.68 -10.27
C GLY A 150 -6.58 21.25 -10.74
N ASP A 151 -6.75 21.47 -12.04
CA ASP A 151 -8.04 21.80 -12.63
C ASP A 151 -8.85 20.50 -12.83
N ILE A 152 -10.17 20.60 -12.91
CA ILE A 152 -11.03 19.48 -13.26
C ILE A 152 -11.48 19.55 -14.73
N GLU A 153 -11.61 18.39 -15.36
CA GLU A 153 -12.26 18.22 -16.66
C GLU A 153 -13.50 17.31 -16.52
N CYS A 154 -14.55 17.62 -17.28
CA CYS A 154 -15.75 16.79 -17.33
C CYS A 154 -15.63 15.77 -18.47
N PHE A 155 -15.88 14.50 -18.19
CA PHE A 155 -15.89 13.43 -19.19
C PHE A 155 -17.21 12.65 -19.18
N ASP A 156 -17.61 12.16 -20.35
CA ASP A 156 -18.80 11.32 -20.50
C ASP A 156 -18.43 9.85 -20.34
N CYS A 157 -19.18 9.11 -19.52
CA CYS A 157 -19.02 7.66 -19.40
C CYS A 157 -19.66 6.90 -20.57
N LYS A 158 -20.62 7.51 -21.28
CA LYS A 158 -21.36 6.87 -22.39
C LYS A 158 -20.47 6.62 -23.61
N ASP A 159 -19.49 7.49 -23.87
CA ASP A 159 -18.56 7.32 -25.00
C ASP A 159 -17.74 6.02 -24.92
N LYS A 160 -17.59 5.43 -23.73
CA LYS A 160 -16.90 4.14 -23.54
C LYS A 160 -17.79 2.91 -23.67
N ARG A 161 -19.13 3.06 -23.77
CA ARG A 161 -19.95 1.99 -24.31
C ARG A 161 -19.75 1.96 -25.83
N LYS A 162 -18.56 1.52 -26.24
CA LYS A 162 -18.43 0.73 -27.46
C LYS A 162 -19.23 -0.53 -27.20
N THR A 163 -20.55 -0.44 -27.37
CA THR A 163 -21.40 -1.61 -27.58
C THR A 163 -20.68 -2.40 -28.65
N ILE A 164 -20.09 -3.52 -28.27
CA ILE A 164 -19.61 -4.52 -29.20
C ILE A 164 -20.84 -4.85 -30.02
N HIS A 165 -20.93 -4.23 -31.19
CA HIS A 165 -22.04 -4.40 -32.09
C HIS A 165 -21.81 -5.76 -32.72
N VAL A 166 -22.21 -6.81 -32.02
CA VAL A 166 -22.21 -8.16 -32.56
C VAL A 166 -23.12 -8.08 -33.79
N PRO A 167 -22.58 -8.21 -35.02
CA PRO A 167 -23.39 -8.06 -36.20
C PRO A 167 -24.48 -9.12 -36.16
N LYS A 168 -25.74 -8.73 -36.37
CA LYS A 168 -26.90 -9.63 -36.41
C LYS A 168 -26.73 -10.82 -37.38
N SER A 169 -25.77 -10.75 -38.31
CA SER A 169 -25.44 -11.84 -39.23
C SER A 169 -24.82 -13.09 -38.57
N PHE A 170 -24.35 -13.02 -37.32
CA PHE A 170 -23.90 -14.23 -36.61
C PHE A 170 -25.05 -15.11 -36.08
N ILE A 171 -26.28 -14.61 -36.06
CA ILE A 171 -27.43 -15.33 -35.48
C ILE A 171 -27.93 -16.47 -36.41
N TYR A 172 -27.58 -16.46 -37.69
CA TYR A 172 -27.94 -17.52 -38.64
C TYR A 172 -26.77 -18.44 -39.03
N SER A 173 -25.69 -18.47 -38.24
CA SER A 173 -24.67 -19.52 -38.41
C SER A 173 -25.20 -20.81 -37.78
N ALA A 174 -25.64 -21.72 -38.66
CA ALA A 174 -26.25 -22.99 -38.36
C ALA A 174 -25.73 -23.63 -37.05
N PRO A 175 -26.62 -23.99 -36.09
CA PRO A 175 -26.23 -24.53 -34.78
C PRO A 175 -25.34 -25.78 -34.87
N GLY A 176 -25.35 -26.48 -36.01
CA GLY A 176 -24.43 -27.59 -36.28
C GLY A 176 -22.95 -27.21 -36.21
N SER A 177 -22.56 -26.00 -36.62
CA SER A 177 -21.15 -25.56 -36.60
C SER A 177 -20.59 -25.39 -35.18
N ILE A 178 -21.39 -24.82 -34.29
CA ILE A 178 -21.04 -24.61 -32.88
C ILE A 178 -20.96 -25.96 -32.16
N LEU A 179 -21.92 -26.86 -32.40
CA LEU A 179 -21.91 -28.21 -31.84
C LEU A 179 -20.69 -29.02 -32.31
N LEU A 180 -20.31 -28.90 -33.58
CA LEU A 180 -19.08 -29.48 -34.12
C LEU A 180 -17.83 -28.91 -33.43
N GLY A 181 -17.77 -27.59 -33.23
CA GLY A 181 -16.67 -26.94 -32.52
C GLY A 181 -16.51 -27.45 -31.09
N PHE A 182 -17.61 -27.53 -30.33
CA PHE A 182 -17.59 -28.09 -28.98
C PHE A 182 -17.20 -29.58 -28.98
N ALA A 183 -17.71 -30.38 -29.92
CA ALA A 183 -17.32 -31.79 -30.05
C ALA A 183 -15.82 -31.94 -30.32
N VAL A 184 -15.24 -31.13 -31.21
CA VAL A 184 -13.79 -31.12 -31.48
C VAL A 184 -12.99 -30.72 -30.24
N ILE A 185 -13.42 -29.71 -29.48
CA ILE A 185 -12.76 -29.28 -28.24
C ILE A 185 -12.80 -30.39 -27.19
N VAL A 186 -13.93 -31.07 -27.02
CA VAL A 186 -14.08 -32.19 -26.07
C VAL A 186 -13.16 -33.34 -26.48
N VAL A 187 -13.15 -33.74 -27.75
CA VAL A 187 -12.26 -34.78 -28.27
C VAL A 187 -10.79 -34.39 -28.07
N PHE A 188 -10.43 -33.14 -28.35
CA PHE A 188 -9.06 -32.64 -28.16
C PHE A 188 -8.64 -32.69 -26.67
N LYS A 189 -9.52 -32.25 -25.75
CA LYS A 189 -9.26 -32.35 -24.31
C LYS A 189 -9.10 -33.80 -23.85
N ILE A 190 -9.92 -34.71 -24.37
CA ILE A 190 -9.82 -36.14 -24.07
C ILE A 190 -8.46 -36.69 -24.54
N ILE A 191 -8.08 -36.41 -25.80
CA ILE A 191 -6.78 -36.85 -26.35
C ILE A 191 -5.63 -36.27 -25.54
N TYR A 192 -5.69 -34.98 -25.19
CA TYR A 192 -4.66 -34.31 -24.40
C TYR A 192 -4.53 -34.93 -23.01
N HIS A 193 -5.65 -35.16 -22.32
CA HIS A 193 -5.67 -35.81 -21.01
C HIS A 193 -5.09 -37.23 -21.06
N PHE A 194 -5.40 -38.01 -22.11
CA PHE A 194 -4.82 -39.35 -22.27
C PHE A 194 -3.31 -39.32 -22.55
N ARG A 195 -2.82 -38.38 -23.37
CA ARG A 195 -1.38 -38.20 -23.61
C ARG A 195 -0.65 -37.79 -22.34
N GLN A 196 -1.18 -36.79 -21.64
CA GLN A 196 -0.59 -36.30 -20.39
C GLN A 196 -0.51 -37.42 -19.34
N LYS A 197 -1.56 -38.26 -19.23
CA LYS A 197 -1.55 -39.42 -18.34
C LYS A 197 -0.46 -40.44 -18.68
N GLN A 198 -0.16 -40.66 -19.96
CA GLN A 198 0.95 -41.53 -20.37
C GLN A 198 2.31 -40.92 -20.01
N GLU A 199 2.49 -39.61 -20.22
CA GLU A 199 3.72 -38.90 -19.87
C GLU A 199 3.97 -38.90 -18.35
N ASP A 200 2.92 -38.68 -17.56
CA ASP A 200 3.00 -38.72 -16.09
C ASP A 200 3.30 -40.13 -15.59
N GLN A 201 2.68 -41.17 -16.18
CA GLN A 201 2.98 -42.55 -15.81
C GLN A 201 4.42 -42.94 -16.16
N ALA A 202 4.90 -42.58 -17.36
CA ALA A 202 6.29 -42.82 -17.75
C ALA A 202 7.28 -42.05 -16.86
N ARG A 203 6.95 -40.84 -16.42
CA ARG A 203 7.77 -40.05 -15.50
C ARG A 203 7.83 -40.69 -14.12
N VAL A 204 6.71 -41.20 -13.60
CA VAL A 204 6.65 -41.89 -12.31
C VAL A 204 7.42 -43.22 -12.37
N GLU A 205 7.27 -44.01 -13.44
CA GLU A 205 8.02 -45.25 -13.63
C GLU A 205 9.53 -45.00 -13.69
N LYS A 206 9.96 -44.00 -14.47
CA LYS A 206 11.36 -43.58 -14.52
C LYS A 206 11.88 -43.13 -13.16
N PHE A 207 11.11 -42.32 -12.43
CA PHE A 207 11.48 -41.87 -11.09
C PHE A 207 11.60 -43.05 -10.11
N LEU A 208 10.70 -44.03 -10.17
CA LEU A 208 10.76 -45.24 -9.34
C LEU A 208 11.95 -46.14 -9.71
N GLU A 209 12.36 -46.18 -10.98
CA GLU A 209 13.52 -46.93 -11.43
C GLU A 209 14.82 -46.28 -10.94
N GLU A 210 14.96 -44.96 -11.09
CA GLU A 210 16.08 -44.18 -10.54
C GLU A 210 16.16 -44.32 -9.01
N TYR A 211 15.01 -44.22 -8.32
CA TYR A 211 14.93 -44.42 -6.88
C TYR A 211 15.28 -45.84 -6.43
N ARG A 212 14.95 -46.86 -7.24
CA ARG A 212 15.30 -48.26 -6.93
C ARG A 212 16.77 -48.57 -7.23
N ALA A 213 17.35 -47.93 -8.24
CA ALA A 213 18.78 -48.02 -8.54
C ALA A 213 19.61 -47.36 -7.42
N GLU A 214 19.09 -46.29 -6.84
CA GLU A 214 19.70 -45.54 -5.76
C GLU A 214 19.18 -46.04 -4.38
N LYS A 215 19.40 -47.33 -4.06
CA LYS A 215 19.10 -47.91 -2.73
C LYS A 215 19.99 -47.29 -1.61
N PRO A 216 19.65 -47.44 -0.31
CA PRO A 216 18.57 -46.77 0.41
C PRO A 216 19.10 -46.04 1.67
N ALA A 217 18.70 -44.79 1.90
CA ALA A 217 18.89 -44.14 3.20
C ALA A 217 17.56 -43.52 3.66
N ARG A 218 16.91 -44.24 4.58
CA ARG A 218 15.95 -43.77 5.61
C ARG A 218 15.44 -42.33 5.43
N PHE A 219 14.35 -42.14 4.69
CA PHE A 219 13.51 -40.96 4.86
C PHE A 219 12.22 -41.37 5.54
N THR A 220 12.00 -40.82 6.72
CA THR A 220 10.74 -40.93 7.45
C THR A 220 9.69 -40.07 6.76
N TYR A 221 8.44 -40.52 6.80
CA TYR A 221 7.27 -39.90 6.16
C TYR A 221 7.13 -38.39 6.43
N ALA A 222 7.63 -37.91 7.58
CA ALA A 222 7.66 -36.49 7.94
C ALA A 222 8.52 -35.59 7.02
N GLY A 223 9.57 -36.14 6.39
CA GLY A 223 10.45 -35.37 5.50
C GLY A 223 9.80 -35.01 4.15
N LEU A 224 8.92 -35.88 3.65
CA LEU A 224 8.20 -35.64 2.40
C LEU A 224 7.21 -34.48 2.52
N ILE A 225 6.55 -34.33 3.67
CA ILE A 225 5.56 -33.27 3.90
C ILE A 225 6.20 -31.87 3.79
N TYR A 226 7.44 -31.70 4.28
CA TYR A 226 8.13 -30.41 4.23
C TYR A 226 8.51 -29.96 2.81
N LEU A 227 8.79 -30.90 1.89
CA LEU A 227 9.10 -30.57 0.50
C LEU A 227 7.85 -30.20 -0.29
N PHE A 228 6.70 -30.80 0.03
CA PHE A 228 5.44 -30.45 -0.62
C PHE A 228 4.85 -29.11 -0.15
N ASP A 229 5.12 -28.72 1.09
CA ASP A 229 4.67 -27.42 1.63
C ASP A 229 5.44 -26.25 1.00
N LYS A 230 6.74 -26.42 0.71
CA LYS A 230 7.55 -25.34 0.15
C LYS A 230 7.24 -24.99 -1.31
N ASN A 231 6.56 -25.85 -2.05
CA ASN A 231 6.21 -25.62 -3.45
C ASN A 231 4.70 -25.42 -3.70
N SER A 232 3.88 -25.34 -2.65
CA SER A 232 2.44 -25.08 -2.78
C SER A 232 2.10 -23.61 -2.51
N CYS A 233 2.64 -22.70 -3.32
CA CYS A 233 2.23 -21.30 -3.35
C CYS A 233 2.19 -20.76 -4.80
N MET A 234 1.45 -21.44 -5.68
CA MET A 234 0.95 -20.83 -6.93
C MET A 234 -0.37 -21.47 -7.33
N THR A 235 -1.45 -21.16 -6.61
CA THR A 235 -2.80 -21.28 -7.17
C THR A 235 -3.74 -20.31 -6.49
N TYR A 236 -3.99 -19.17 -7.14
CA TYR A 236 -5.19 -18.36 -6.93
C TYR A 236 -5.50 -17.65 -8.24
N ILE A 237 -6.41 -18.22 -9.03
CA ILE A 237 -7.11 -17.50 -10.10
C ILE A 237 -8.60 -17.76 -9.84
N PRO A 238 -9.36 -16.73 -9.41
CA PRO A 238 -10.75 -16.87 -9.00
C PRO A 238 -11.67 -16.95 -10.24
N PHE A 239 -12.73 -17.73 -10.06
CA PHE A 239 -13.94 -17.97 -10.87
C PHE A 239 -14.12 -17.21 -12.19
#